data_AF-A0A8C9ZA36-F1
#
_entry.id   AF-A0A8C9ZA36-F1
#
_cell.length_a   1.000
_cell.length_b   1.000
_cell.length_c   1.000
_cell.angle_alpha   90.00
_cell.angle_beta   90.00
_cell.angle_gamma   90.00
#
_symmetry.space_group_name_H-M   'P 1'
#
loop_
_entity.id
_entity.type
_entity.pdbx_description
1 polymer ?
#
loop_
_entity_poly.entity_id
_entity_poly.type
_entity_poly.pdbx_seq_one_letter_code
_entity_poly.pdbx_strand_id
1 'polypeptide(L)'
;FYIVTLEQHAEQGSFNLFTLLFLNDAKVEIDDGKDESVVPDTINIRKKIAPFVMSFGFRIFGVILILVDFVLVIVDLSLPAKSREVGDALEAVSLTISFFFLADVLLRVYVEGFKVYFSSKLNIVDACVVVITLVVTMIYTFTDLSGANLIPRYLVVTFLRFLRIIILVRVFRLAAQRKELEKVTRRMVSENKRRYQKDGFDLDLTYVTDRVIAMSFPSSGKQSFYRNPIREVARFLDTKHQDHYKVYNLCSEKGYDPQFFHYKVERVFIDDHNVPSLEDMLKYTANVREWMSADPKNIIAIHCKGGKGRTGTMVCTWFIDSDQFESAQDSLEYFGERRTDKSRSSKFQGVETPSQSRYVGYYEIMKDKFNRQLPPPQSLRIKSIRIHSIAGVGKGDGSDLKVKIIMKKELVFQCVCAKQENCTLFPDVGANAAVISLQNGPVVEGDVKVMFESSAGLPKGYEDVPFYFWFNTSFIEDNKLFLPREELDNPHKPKTWDLYKEDFGVTMFFSEP
;
A
#
# COMPACT_ATOMS: atom_id res chain seq x y z
N PHE A 1 64.80 -30.92 23.18
CA PHE A 1 65.24 -31.06 21.78
C PHE A 1 64.02 -31.47 20.98
N TYR A 2 63.19 -30.50 20.59
CA TYR A 2 63.34 -29.60 19.43
C TYR A 2 62.95 -30.29 18.11
N ILE A 3 61.91 -29.71 17.49
CA ILE A 3 61.61 -29.71 16.05
C ILE A 3 61.14 -31.10 15.56
N VAL A 4 59.87 -31.32 15.27
CA VAL A 4 59.17 -30.94 14.03
C VAL A 4 57.66 -31.04 14.31
N THR A 5 56.89 -29.98 13.99
CA THR A 5 55.51 -29.98 13.42
C THR A 5 54.86 -28.62 13.70
N LEU A 6 55.31 -27.58 13.01
CA LEU A 6 54.63 -26.28 12.93
C LEU A 6 54.86 -25.67 11.53
N GLU A 7 54.50 -26.41 10.48
CA GLU A 7 54.66 -25.93 9.09
C GLU A 7 53.46 -26.28 8.19
N GLN A 8 52.25 -26.38 8.76
CA GLN A 8 51.01 -26.54 7.97
C GLN A 8 49.83 -25.66 8.40
N HIS A 9 50.03 -24.67 9.28
CA HIS A 9 48.96 -23.77 9.72
C HIS A 9 49.23 -22.26 9.49
N ALA A 10 50.19 -21.89 8.64
CA ALA A 10 50.54 -20.49 8.39
C ALA A 10 50.09 -19.92 7.01
N GLU A 11 49.54 -20.74 6.09
CA GLU A 11 49.13 -20.24 4.75
C GLU A 11 47.62 -19.95 4.58
N GLN A 12 46.77 -20.22 5.58
CA GLN A 12 45.35 -19.83 5.55
C GLN A 12 45.03 -18.50 6.26
N GLY A 13 46.01 -17.90 6.95
CA GLY A 13 45.83 -16.64 7.69
C GLY A 13 46.15 -15.37 6.92
N SER A 14 46.83 -15.47 5.76
CA SER A 14 47.31 -14.32 4.99
C SER A 14 46.46 -14.00 3.75
N PHE A 15 45.60 -14.92 3.30
CA PHE A 15 44.66 -14.67 2.20
C PHE A 15 43.43 -13.84 2.61
N ASN A 16 43.08 -13.79 3.91
CA ASN A 16 41.91 -13.05 4.38
C ASN A 16 42.16 -11.57 4.69
N LEU A 17 43.43 -11.15 4.85
CA LEU A 17 43.73 -9.72 5.09
C LEU A 17 43.93 -8.94 3.79
N PHE A 18 44.40 -9.60 2.72
CA PHE A 18 44.53 -8.98 1.41
C PHE A 18 43.17 -8.78 0.72
N THR A 19 42.21 -9.69 0.91
CA THR A 19 40.83 -9.51 0.40
C THR A 19 40.05 -8.45 1.19
N LEU A 20 40.31 -8.28 2.49
CA LEU A 20 39.68 -7.22 3.30
C LEU A 20 40.24 -5.81 2.99
N LEU A 21 41.48 -5.69 2.54
CA LEU A 21 42.10 -4.40 2.19
C LEU A 21 41.72 -3.87 0.79
N PHE A 22 41.13 -4.71 -0.08
CA PHE A 22 40.59 -4.29 -1.38
C PHE A 22 39.05 -4.11 -1.40
N LEU A 23 38.38 -4.26 -0.25
CA LEU A 23 36.94 -4.00 -0.08
C LEU A 23 36.62 -2.59 0.42
N ASN A 24 37.60 -1.68 0.46
CA ASN A 24 37.33 -0.25 0.56
C ASN A 24 37.25 0.34 -0.86
N ASP A 25 36.09 0.90 -1.16
CA ASP A 25 35.76 1.77 -2.30
C ASP A 25 35.27 1.13 -3.63
N ALA A 26 34.52 0.03 -3.53
CA ALA A 26 33.46 -0.23 -4.52
C ALA A 26 32.09 -0.15 -3.83
N LYS A 27 31.56 1.07 -3.67
CA LYS A 27 30.13 1.23 -3.37
C LYS A 27 29.35 0.59 -4.51
N VAL A 28 28.74 -0.57 -4.27
CA VAL A 28 27.73 -1.12 -5.19
C VAL A 28 26.52 -0.19 -5.13
N GLU A 29 26.44 0.73 -6.09
CA GLU A 29 25.32 1.65 -6.23
C GLU A 29 24.13 0.91 -6.83
N ILE A 30 23.19 0.53 -5.97
CA ILE A 30 21.91 -0.04 -6.38
C ILE A 30 21.06 1.08 -6.96
N ASP A 31 20.51 0.88 -8.16
CA ASP A 31 19.69 1.90 -8.86
C ASP A 31 18.49 2.31 -8.01
N ASP A 32 18.58 3.51 -7.44
CA ASP A 32 17.56 4.05 -6.55
C ASP A 32 16.33 4.58 -7.31
N GLY A 33 16.40 4.55 -8.65
CA GLY A 33 15.35 4.95 -9.57
C GLY A 33 15.12 6.46 -9.60
N LYS A 34 16.07 7.30 -9.17
CA LYS A 34 15.97 8.77 -9.28
C LYS A 34 17.04 9.29 -10.24
N ASP A 35 16.68 10.30 -11.04
CA ASP A 35 17.67 11.08 -11.78
C ASP A 35 18.50 11.93 -10.79
N GLU A 36 19.83 12.02 -10.99
CA GLU A 36 20.70 12.92 -10.21
C GLU A 36 20.34 14.39 -10.50
N SER A 37 19.37 14.95 -9.78
CA SER A 37 19.01 16.36 -9.97
C SER A 37 19.82 17.26 -9.03
N VAL A 38 20.91 17.84 -9.54
CA VAL A 38 21.51 19.07 -9.02
C VAL A 38 20.64 20.24 -9.47
N VAL A 39 19.78 20.77 -8.59
CA VAL A 39 19.10 22.07 -8.83
C VAL A 39 19.06 22.90 -7.54
N PRO A 40 19.48 24.18 -7.55
CA PRO A 40 19.75 24.95 -6.34
C PRO A 40 18.49 25.39 -5.59
N ASP A 41 18.64 25.51 -4.27
CA ASP A 41 17.66 26.04 -3.33
C ASP A 41 17.35 27.52 -3.57
N THR A 42 16.35 27.79 -4.41
CA THR A 42 15.64 29.07 -4.34
C THR A 42 14.14 28.84 -4.48
N ILE A 43 13.36 29.53 -3.64
CA ILE A 43 11.89 29.66 -3.61
C ILE A 43 11.14 28.64 -2.73
N ASN A 44 11.26 28.85 -1.41
CA ASN A 44 10.65 28.07 -0.33
C ASN A 44 9.10 28.18 -0.27
N ILE A 45 8.49 29.22 -0.85
CA ILE A 45 7.02 29.45 -0.81
C ILE A 45 6.31 28.74 -1.97
N ARG A 46 6.88 28.77 -3.19
CA ARG A 46 6.33 28.01 -4.32
C ARG A 46 6.33 26.50 -4.03
N LYS A 47 7.38 25.98 -3.37
CA LYS A 47 7.43 24.58 -2.92
C LYS A 47 6.31 24.21 -1.92
N LYS A 48 5.77 25.15 -1.14
CA LYS A 48 4.65 24.91 -0.21
C LYS A 48 3.28 24.96 -0.87
N ILE A 49 3.09 25.85 -1.84
CA ILE A 49 1.80 26.06 -2.51
C ILE A 49 1.61 25.08 -3.68
N ALA A 50 2.68 24.72 -4.39
CA ALA A 50 2.62 23.81 -5.53
C ALA A 50 1.97 22.45 -5.18
N PRO A 51 2.28 21.77 -4.06
CA PRO A 51 1.62 20.53 -3.68
C PRO A 51 0.11 20.68 -3.45
N PHE A 52 -0.34 21.84 -2.97
CA PHE A 52 -1.75 22.12 -2.72
C PHE A 52 -2.52 22.38 -4.02
N VAL A 53 -2.00 23.23 -4.90
CA VAL A 53 -2.62 23.55 -6.21
C VAL A 53 -2.59 22.36 -7.16
N MET A 54 -1.58 21.50 -7.01
CA MET A 54 -1.48 20.21 -7.70
C MET A 54 -2.15 19.07 -6.93
N SER A 55 -2.77 19.36 -5.77
CA SER A 55 -3.42 18.31 -4.97
C SER A 55 -4.65 17.77 -5.70
N PHE A 56 -4.88 16.48 -5.53
CA PHE A 56 -6.02 15.80 -6.12
C PHE A 56 -7.36 16.37 -5.65
N GLY A 57 -7.49 16.68 -4.36
CA GLY A 57 -8.70 17.26 -3.80
C GLY A 57 -9.04 18.59 -4.48
N PHE A 58 -8.05 19.48 -4.64
CA PHE A 58 -8.23 20.76 -5.32
C PHE A 58 -8.60 20.60 -6.80
N ARG A 59 -7.99 19.63 -7.50
CA ARG A 59 -8.29 19.34 -8.91
C ARG A 59 -9.67 18.75 -9.12
N ILE A 60 -10.07 17.78 -8.29
CA ILE A 60 -11.42 17.20 -8.31
C ILE A 60 -12.47 18.24 -7.94
N PHE A 61 -12.21 19.05 -6.93
CA PHE A 61 -13.11 20.12 -6.54
C PHE A 61 -13.36 21.07 -7.71
N GLY A 62 -12.31 21.46 -8.44
CA GLY A 62 -12.44 22.23 -9.68
C GLY A 62 -13.31 21.54 -10.75
N VAL A 63 -13.19 20.22 -10.93
CA VAL A 63 -14.06 19.45 -11.85
C VAL A 63 -15.51 19.44 -11.39
N ILE A 64 -15.75 19.19 -10.11
CA ILE A 64 -17.09 19.20 -9.53
C ILE A 64 -17.73 20.57 -9.74
N LEU A 65 -16.99 21.66 -9.51
CA LEU A 65 -17.49 23.01 -9.75
C LEU A 65 -17.82 23.27 -11.22
N ILE A 66 -17.07 22.72 -12.18
CA ILE A 66 -17.43 22.81 -13.61
C ILE A 66 -18.73 22.06 -13.89
N LEU A 67 -18.91 20.87 -13.31
CA LEU A 67 -20.14 20.09 -13.48
C LEU A 67 -21.35 20.78 -12.82
N VAL A 68 -21.16 21.34 -11.62
CA VAL A 68 -22.18 22.12 -10.92
C VAL A 68 -22.56 23.32 -11.77
N ASP A 69 -21.59 24.12 -12.21
CA ASP A 69 -21.84 25.29 -13.05
C ASP A 69 -22.55 24.92 -14.37
N PHE A 70 -22.16 23.81 -15.00
CA PHE A 70 -22.87 23.28 -16.17
C PHE A 70 -24.33 22.90 -15.87
N VAL A 71 -24.60 22.25 -14.74
CA VAL A 71 -25.97 21.95 -14.29
C VAL A 71 -26.74 23.23 -14.00
N LEU A 72 -26.13 24.23 -13.36
CA LEU A 72 -26.76 25.53 -13.11
C LEU A 72 -27.17 26.22 -14.41
N VAL A 73 -26.34 26.11 -15.45
CA VAL A 73 -26.63 26.63 -16.79
C VAL A 73 -27.85 25.92 -17.40
N ILE A 74 -27.93 24.59 -17.29
CA ILE A 74 -29.07 23.82 -17.80
C ILE A 74 -30.37 24.16 -17.04
N VAL A 75 -30.27 24.31 -15.71
CA VAL A 75 -31.41 24.68 -14.87
C VAL A 75 -31.90 26.08 -15.22
N ASP A 76 -31.00 27.06 -15.35
CA ASP A 76 -31.35 28.42 -15.80
C ASP A 76 -32.02 28.45 -17.18
N LEU A 77 -31.58 27.59 -18.10
CA LEU A 77 -32.19 27.44 -19.43
C LEU A 77 -33.60 26.82 -19.40
N SER A 78 -33.90 26.04 -18.37
CA SER A 78 -35.14 25.27 -18.27
C SER A 78 -36.23 25.96 -17.44
N LEU A 79 -35.88 27.03 -16.70
CA LEU A 79 -36.81 27.75 -15.84
C LEU A 79 -37.69 28.74 -16.65
N PRO A 80 -39.03 28.73 -16.49
CA PRO A 80 -39.90 29.76 -17.03
C PRO A 80 -39.61 31.12 -16.35
N ALA A 81 -39.75 32.22 -17.10
CA ALA A 81 -39.36 33.60 -16.71
C ALA A 81 -40.07 34.21 -15.46
N LYS A 82 -40.72 33.42 -14.60
CA LYS A 82 -41.54 33.87 -13.47
C LYS A 82 -40.91 33.68 -12.07
N SER A 83 -39.72 33.10 -11.93
CA SER A 83 -39.06 32.92 -10.61
C SER A 83 -37.82 33.79 -10.44
N ARG A 84 -38.00 35.09 -10.13
CA ARG A 84 -36.90 36.05 -9.93
C ARG A 84 -35.96 35.67 -8.78
N GLU A 85 -36.50 35.29 -7.63
CA GLU A 85 -35.70 34.91 -6.45
C GLU A 85 -34.78 33.70 -6.69
N VAL A 86 -35.23 32.74 -7.50
CA VAL A 86 -34.43 31.56 -7.86
C VAL A 86 -33.31 31.95 -8.82
N GLY A 87 -33.55 32.88 -9.74
CA GLY A 87 -32.53 33.40 -10.66
C GLY A 87 -31.38 34.09 -9.93
N ASP A 88 -31.70 34.98 -9.00
CA ASP A 88 -30.70 35.75 -8.23
C ASP A 88 -29.79 34.83 -7.40
N ALA A 89 -30.35 33.76 -6.81
CA ALA A 89 -29.59 32.77 -6.07
C ALA A 89 -28.64 31.96 -6.97
N LEU A 90 -29.10 31.55 -8.16
CA LEU A 90 -28.28 30.82 -9.13
C LEU A 90 -27.10 31.66 -9.64
N GLU A 91 -27.32 32.96 -9.84
CA GLU A 91 -26.29 33.90 -10.29
C GLU A 91 -25.23 34.17 -9.23
N ALA A 92 -25.62 34.33 -7.96
CA ALA A 92 -24.68 34.47 -6.85
C ALA A 92 -23.76 33.24 -6.72
N VAL A 93 -24.31 32.04 -6.90
CA VAL A 93 -23.52 30.80 -6.93
C VAL A 93 -22.57 30.77 -8.13
N SER A 94 -23.03 31.13 -9.33
CA SER A 94 -22.18 31.16 -10.54
C SER A 94 -21.06 32.22 -10.45
N LEU A 95 -21.32 33.37 -9.82
CA LEU A 95 -20.30 34.39 -9.54
C LEU A 95 -19.23 33.86 -8.58
N THR A 96 -19.64 33.16 -7.52
CA THR A 96 -18.73 32.53 -6.56
C THR A 96 -17.83 31.49 -7.23
N ILE A 97 -18.40 30.66 -8.12
CA ILE A 97 -17.66 29.68 -8.91
C ILE A 97 -16.67 30.37 -9.86
N SER A 98 -17.06 31.47 -10.50
CA SER A 98 -16.20 32.25 -11.39
C SER A 98 -14.97 32.82 -10.67
N PHE A 99 -15.15 33.33 -9.44
CA PHE A 99 -14.05 33.80 -8.60
C PHE A 99 -13.11 32.68 -8.17
N PHE A 100 -13.64 31.49 -7.83
CA PHE A 100 -12.80 30.32 -7.55
C PHE A 100 -11.89 29.99 -8.74
N PHE A 101 -12.41 30.03 -9.96
CA PHE A 101 -11.63 29.74 -11.15
C PHE A 101 -10.60 30.81 -11.51
N LEU A 102 -10.90 32.09 -11.24
CA LEU A 102 -9.89 33.14 -11.32
C LEU A 102 -8.75 32.85 -10.34
N ALA A 103 -9.06 32.52 -9.09
CA ALA A 103 -8.06 32.18 -8.09
C ALA A 103 -7.22 30.96 -8.50
N ASP A 104 -7.84 29.91 -9.05
CA ASP A 104 -7.15 28.72 -9.58
C ASP A 104 -6.16 29.08 -10.71
N VAL A 105 -6.56 29.90 -11.68
CA VAL A 105 -5.67 30.36 -12.76
C VAL A 105 -4.50 31.18 -12.20
N LEU A 106 -4.77 32.12 -11.29
CA LEU A 106 -3.73 32.96 -10.68
C LEU A 106 -2.73 32.13 -9.87
N LEU A 107 -3.21 31.16 -9.09
CA LEU A 107 -2.38 30.22 -8.35
C LEU A 107 -1.48 29.40 -9.27
N ARG A 108 -2.00 28.93 -10.42
CA ARG A 108 -1.20 28.19 -11.40
C ARG A 108 -0.16 29.06 -12.09
N VAL A 109 -0.52 30.28 -12.49
CA VAL A 109 0.44 31.26 -13.04
C VAL A 109 1.57 31.53 -12.03
N TYR A 110 1.23 31.61 -10.74
CA TYR A 110 2.22 31.80 -9.67
C TYR A 110 3.13 30.59 -9.46
N VAL A 111 2.58 29.37 -9.52
CA VAL A 111 3.32 28.10 -9.31
C VAL A 111 4.16 27.73 -10.53
N GLU A 112 3.58 27.72 -11.73
CA GLU A 112 4.25 27.34 -12.99
C GLU A 112 5.19 28.45 -13.48
N GLY A 113 4.92 29.70 -13.08
CA GLY A 113 5.65 30.89 -13.54
C GLY A 113 5.04 31.47 -14.82
N PHE A 114 4.97 32.80 -14.88
CA PHE A 114 4.25 33.54 -15.93
C PHE A 114 4.64 33.13 -17.36
N LYS A 115 5.95 33.10 -17.67
CA LYS A 115 6.44 32.76 -19.01
C LYS A 115 6.12 31.30 -19.42
N VAL A 116 6.22 30.38 -18.47
CA VAL A 116 5.97 28.95 -18.72
C VAL A 116 4.47 28.70 -18.90
N TYR A 117 3.65 29.25 -18.02
CA TYR A 117 2.19 29.09 -18.08
C TYR A 117 1.62 29.53 -19.42
N PHE A 118 2.01 30.74 -19.89
CA PHE A 118 1.52 31.32 -21.13
C PHE A 118 2.26 30.82 -22.39
N SER A 119 3.18 29.87 -22.28
CA SER A 119 3.74 29.18 -23.45
C SER A 119 2.77 28.16 -24.06
N SER A 120 1.83 27.64 -23.25
CA SER A 120 0.84 26.67 -23.68
C SER A 120 -0.42 27.34 -24.23
N LYS A 121 -0.75 27.05 -25.50
CA LYS A 121 -1.97 27.56 -26.16
C LYS A 121 -3.24 27.26 -25.37
N LEU A 122 -3.33 26.08 -24.73
CA LEU A 122 -4.50 25.70 -23.93
C LEU A 122 -4.60 26.49 -22.61
N ASN A 123 -3.48 26.87 -22.01
CA ASN A 123 -3.46 27.69 -20.80
C ASN A 123 -3.86 29.14 -21.10
N ILE A 124 -3.43 29.68 -22.24
CA ILE A 124 -3.87 31.00 -22.73
C ILE A 124 -5.38 30.99 -22.90
N VAL A 125 -5.92 29.99 -23.63
CA VAL A 125 -7.36 29.88 -23.87
C VAL A 125 -8.13 29.79 -22.55
N ASP A 126 -7.72 28.93 -21.61
CA ASP A 126 -8.40 28.81 -20.31
C ASP A 126 -8.37 30.10 -19.48
N ALA A 127 -7.24 30.81 -19.45
CA ALA A 127 -7.16 32.10 -18.76
C ALA A 127 -8.09 33.14 -19.39
N CYS A 128 -8.14 33.21 -20.73
CA CYS A 128 -9.08 34.07 -21.44
C CYS A 128 -10.54 33.71 -21.12
N VAL A 129 -10.89 32.41 -21.13
CA VAL A 129 -12.24 31.95 -20.79
C VAL A 129 -12.62 32.40 -19.39
N VAL A 130 -11.77 32.16 -18.38
CA VAL A 130 -12.05 32.52 -16.97
C VAL A 130 -12.26 34.03 -16.80
N VAL A 131 -11.40 34.85 -17.42
CA VAL A 131 -11.52 36.31 -17.34
C VAL A 131 -12.79 36.79 -18.04
N ILE A 132 -13.06 36.32 -19.25
CA ILE A 132 -14.24 36.68 -20.03
C ILE A 132 -15.51 36.28 -19.26
N THR A 133 -15.57 35.05 -18.73
CA THR A 133 -16.73 34.58 -17.95
C THR A 133 -16.95 35.40 -16.69
N LEU A 134 -15.88 35.77 -15.97
CA LEU A 134 -16.02 36.59 -14.76
C LEU A 134 -16.51 38.00 -15.09
N VAL A 135 -15.93 38.66 -16.10
CA VAL A 135 -16.34 40.01 -16.53
C VAL A 135 -17.80 40.02 -16.93
N VAL A 136 -18.22 39.02 -17.69
CA VAL A 136 -19.62 38.85 -18.12
C VAL A 136 -20.56 38.64 -16.94
N THR A 137 -20.24 37.73 -16.02
CA THR A 137 -21.06 37.46 -14.84
C THR A 137 -21.14 38.70 -13.94
N MET A 138 -20.04 39.43 -13.78
CA MET A 138 -19.97 40.67 -13.01
C MET A 138 -20.84 41.77 -13.64
N ILE A 139 -20.70 42.02 -14.94
CA ILE A 139 -21.54 43.02 -15.64
C ILE A 139 -23.01 42.70 -15.40
N TYR A 140 -23.43 41.43 -15.52
CA TYR A 140 -24.82 41.05 -15.27
C TYR A 140 -25.26 41.37 -13.83
N THR A 141 -24.54 40.87 -12.81
CA THR A 141 -24.93 41.06 -11.40
C THR A 141 -24.98 42.53 -11.00
N PHE A 142 -24.11 43.37 -11.58
CA PHE A 142 -24.07 44.80 -11.29
C PHE A 142 -25.04 45.64 -12.14
N THR A 143 -25.38 45.20 -13.36
CA THR A 143 -26.40 45.87 -14.19
C THR A 143 -27.83 45.63 -13.69
N ASP A 144 -28.12 44.47 -13.12
CA ASP A 144 -29.43 44.22 -12.47
C ASP A 144 -29.58 45.09 -11.19
N LEU A 145 -28.47 45.36 -10.50
CA LEU A 145 -28.44 46.24 -9.32
C LEU A 145 -28.67 47.73 -9.63
N SER A 146 -28.34 48.16 -10.86
CA SER A 146 -28.37 49.57 -11.27
C SER A 146 -29.60 49.97 -12.10
N GLY A 147 -30.48 49.02 -12.45
CA GLY A 147 -31.77 49.28 -13.09
C GLY A 147 -31.72 49.91 -14.49
N ALA A 148 -30.55 49.92 -15.15
CA ALA A 148 -30.34 50.59 -16.43
C ALA A 148 -30.73 49.69 -17.62
N ASN A 149 -31.93 49.90 -18.18
CA ASN A 149 -32.49 49.16 -19.31
C ASN A 149 -31.93 49.59 -20.69
N LEU A 150 -30.61 49.67 -20.87
CA LEU A 150 -30.02 50.12 -22.15
C LEU A 150 -29.87 49.00 -23.20
N ILE A 151 -29.95 47.72 -22.83
CA ILE A 151 -29.84 46.59 -23.76
C ILE A 151 -31.01 45.63 -23.53
N PRO A 152 -31.69 45.11 -24.58
CA PRO A 152 -32.78 44.16 -24.39
C PRO A 152 -32.30 42.93 -23.62
N ARG A 153 -32.83 42.76 -22.40
CA ARG A 153 -32.44 41.70 -21.45
C ARG A 153 -32.40 40.31 -22.10
N TYR A 154 -33.32 40.04 -23.04
CA TYR A 154 -33.39 38.76 -23.75
C TYR A 154 -32.22 38.51 -24.73
N LEU A 155 -31.71 39.54 -25.43
CA LEU A 155 -30.60 39.42 -26.39
C LEU A 155 -29.28 39.14 -25.66
N VAL A 156 -29.06 39.84 -24.54
CA VAL A 156 -27.89 39.65 -23.68
C VAL A 156 -27.94 38.29 -23.00
N VAL A 157 -29.05 37.94 -22.34
CA VAL A 157 -29.21 36.65 -21.67
C VAL A 157 -29.02 35.49 -22.65
N THR A 158 -29.56 35.57 -23.87
CA THR A 158 -29.39 34.53 -24.89
C THR A 158 -27.92 34.41 -25.32
N PHE A 159 -27.24 35.51 -25.63
CA PHE A 159 -25.82 35.51 -26.02
C PHE A 159 -24.89 35.01 -24.89
N LEU A 160 -25.16 35.39 -23.63
CA LEU A 160 -24.38 34.97 -22.47
C LEU A 160 -24.63 33.51 -22.08
N ARG A 161 -25.84 32.98 -22.29
CA ARG A 161 -26.15 31.55 -22.19
C ARG A 161 -25.33 30.72 -23.18
N PHE A 162 -25.11 31.23 -24.40
CA PHE A 162 -24.17 30.62 -25.36
C PHE A 162 -22.71 30.75 -24.92
N LEU A 163 -22.32 31.87 -24.30
CA LEU A 163 -20.96 32.07 -23.79
C LEU A 163 -20.63 31.11 -22.63
N ARG A 164 -21.61 30.70 -21.83
CA ARG A 164 -21.45 29.67 -20.77
C ARG A 164 -21.10 28.29 -21.33
N ILE A 165 -21.41 27.98 -22.59
CA ILE A 165 -20.95 26.76 -23.28
C ILE A 165 -19.42 26.76 -23.45
N ILE A 166 -18.78 27.94 -23.47
CA ILE A 166 -17.31 28.07 -23.52
C ILE A 166 -16.67 27.50 -22.24
N ILE A 167 -17.41 27.37 -21.13
CA ILE A 167 -16.93 26.69 -19.92
C ILE A 167 -16.64 25.20 -20.19
N LEU A 168 -17.27 24.59 -21.21
CA LEU A 168 -16.92 23.24 -21.68
C LEU A 168 -15.50 23.18 -22.29
N VAL A 169 -14.94 24.30 -22.79
CA VAL A 169 -13.52 24.37 -23.18
C VAL A 169 -12.60 24.01 -22.01
N ARG A 170 -13.04 24.27 -20.78
CA ARG A 170 -12.30 23.88 -19.57
C ARG A 170 -12.37 22.38 -19.31
N VAL A 171 -13.45 21.71 -19.70
CA VAL A 171 -13.53 20.24 -19.72
C VAL A 171 -12.50 19.67 -20.70
N PHE A 172 -12.32 20.28 -21.87
CA PHE A 172 -11.28 19.87 -22.83
C PHE A 172 -9.86 20.09 -22.28
N ARG A 173 -9.61 21.18 -21.54
CA ARG A 173 -8.33 21.38 -20.84
C ARG A 173 -8.10 20.34 -19.74
N LEU A 174 -9.13 20.00 -18.97
CA LEU A 174 -9.07 18.92 -17.98
C LEU A 174 -8.79 17.57 -18.62
N ALA A 175 -9.40 17.29 -19.77
CA ALA A 175 -9.09 16.11 -20.57
C ALA A 175 -7.63 16.12 -21.05
N ALA A 176 -7.09 17.29 -21.41
CA ALA A 176 -5.66 17.44 -21.72
C ALA A 176 -4.75 17.25 -20.49
N GLN A 177 -5.22 17.59 -19.29
CA GLN A 177 -4.52 17.39 -18.01
C GLN A 177 -4.68 15.96 -17.43
N ARG A 178 -5.37 15.06 -18.13
CA ARG A 178 -5.59 13.66 -17.71
C ARG A 178 -4.29 12.95 -17.30
N LYS A 179 -3.19 13.16 -18.04
CA LYS A 179 -1.88 12.56 -17.74
C LYS A 179 -1.30 13.01 -16.41
N GLU A 180 -1.46 14.29 -16.06
CA GLU A 180 -1.00 14.81 -14.76
C GLU A 180 -1.88 14.30 -13.62
N LEU A 181 -3.18 14.18 -13.85
CA LEU A 181 -4.09 13.58 -12.87
C LEU A 181 -3.73 12.11 -12.60
N GLU A 182 -3.44 11.32 -13.64
CA GLU A 182 -2.96 9.94 -13.50
C GLU A 182 -1.68 9.86 -12.64
N LYS A 183 -0.69 10.72 -12.90
CA LYS A 183 0.55 10.77 -12.11
C LYS A 183 0.30 11.07 -10.64
N VAL A 184 -0.54 12.07 -10.35
CA VAL A 184 -0.90 12.44 -8.97
C VAL A 184 -1.65 11.29 -8.30
N THR A 185 -2.63 10.67 -8.96
CA THR A 185 -3.38 9.56 -8.39
C THR A 185 -2.49 8.35 -8.09
N ARG A 186 -1.56 8.00 -8.99
CA ARG A 186 -0.57 6.94 -8.75
C ARG A 186 0.32 7.26 -7.55
N ARG A 187 0.79 8.50 -7.42
CA ARG A 187 1.63 8.94 -6.28
C ARG A 187 0.92 8.83 -4.94
N MET A 188 -0.37 9.18 -4.88
CA MET A 188 -1.16 9.03 -3.66
C MET A 188 -1.33 7.56 -3.27
N VAL A 189 -1.64 6.69 -4.24
CA VAL A 189 -1.82 5.25 -3.98
C VAL A 189 -0.52 4.57 -3.57
N SER A 190 0.62 5.08 -4.03
CA SER A 190 1.93 4.60 -3.57
C SER A 190 2.36 5.14 -2.21
N GLU A 191 1.68 6.15 -1.64
CA GLU A 191 2.08 6.78 -0.38
C GLU A 191 3.57 7.23 -0.42
N ASN A 192 4.37 6.87 0.60
CA ASN A 192 5.82 7.09 0.67
C ASN A 192 6.65 5.86 0.26
N LYS A 193 6.10 4.97 -0.57
CA LYS A 193 6.88 3.89 -1.18
C LYS A 193 7.90 4.46 -2.17
N ARG A 194 9.09 3.85 -2.22
CA ARG A 194 10.11 4.20 -3.22
C ARG A 194 9.56 3.87 -4.62
N ARG A 195 9.57 4.87 -5.51
CA ARG A 195 9.10 4.75 -6.90
C ARG A 195 10.30 4.83 -7.83
N TYR A 196 10.25 4.10 -8.94
CA TYR A 196 11.21 4.26 -10.03
C TYR A 196 10.75 5.40 -10.94
N GLN A 197 11.55 6.46 -11.00
CA GLN A 197 11.30 7.73 -11.69
C GLN A 197 12.52 8.15 -12.53
N LYS A 198 12.96 7.26 -13.42
CA LYS A 198 14.16 7.42 -14.26
C LYS A 198 13.87 6.89 -15.67
N ASP A 199 14.62 7.35 -16.69
CA ASP A 199 14.51 6.91 -18.09
C ASP A 199 13.08 6.98 -18.70
N GLY A 200 12.29 7.96 -18.27
CA GLY A 200 10.91 8.13 -18.73
C GLY A 200 9.90 7.14 -18.14
N PHE A 201 10.26 6.42 -17.07
CA PHE A 201 9.34 5.60 -16.29
C PHE A 201 8.90 6.32 -15.01
N ASP A 202 7.65 6.13 -14.58
CA ASP A 202 7.16 6.51 -13.24
C ASP A 202 6.32 5.35 -12.69
N LEU A 203 6.98 4.40 -12.05
CA LEU A 203 6.39 3.14 -11.59
C LEU A 203 6.55 2.98 -10.08
N ASP A 204 5.52 2.43 -9.43
CA ASP A 204 5.62 1.94 -8.07
C ASP A 204 6.38 0.60 -8.09
N LEU A 205 7.69 0.71 -8.23
CA LEU A 205 8.67 -0.34 -8.47
C LEU A 205 9.96 0.05 -7.74
N THR A 206 10.61 -0.90 -7.10
CA THR A 206 11.85 -0.71 -6.34
C THR A 206 12.78 -1.88 -6.62
N TYR A 207 14.02 -1.59 -7.02
CA TYR A 207 15.11 -2.54 -6.89
C TYR A 207 15.43 -2.66 -5.41
N VAL A 208 15.08 -3.80 -4.81
CA VAL A 208 15.46 -4.11 -3.44
C VAL A 208 16.95 -4.44 -3.44
N THR A 209 17.37 -5.26 -4.40
CA THR A 209 18.76 -5.45 -4.86
C THR A 209 18.80 -5.33 -6.39
N ASP A 210 19.99 -5.41 -7.00
CA ASP A 210 20.14 -5.33 -8.46
C ASP A 210 19.37 -6.42 -9.22
N ARG A 211 19.12 -7.57 -8.57
CA ARG A 211 18.44 -8.73 -9.17
C ARG A 211 17.07 -9.05 -8.57
N VAL A 212 16.60 -8.25 -7.60
CA VAL A 212 15.32 -8.48 -6.91
C VAL A 212 14.50 -7.19 -6.93
N ILE A 213 13.39 -7.21 -7.67
CA ILE A 213 12.45 -6.10 -7.79
C ILE A 213 11.20 -6.37 -6.94
N ALA A 214 10.80 -5.39 -6.15
CA ALA A 214 9.50 -5.34 -5.50
C ALA A 214 8.62 -4.26 -6.15
N MET A 215 7.40 -4.61 -6.56
CA MET A 215 6.50 -3.66 -7.22
C MET A 215 5.04 -3.82 -6.78
N SER A 216 4.22 -2.80 -7.09
CA SER A 216 2.76 -2.88 -6.96
C SER A 216 2.12 -3.59 -8.16
N PHE A 217 0.87 -4.03 -7.99
CA PHE A 217 0.14 -4.77 -9.01
C PHE A 217 0.12 -4.09 -10.39
N PRO A 218 0.57 -4.77 -11.47
CA PRO A 218 0.45 -4.28 -12.83
C PRO A 218 -1.01 -4.40 -13.29
N SER A 219 -1.64 -3.26 -13.57
CA SER A 219 -3.08 -3.17 -13.82
C SER A 219 -3.41 -2.78 -15.26
N SER A 220 -4.59 -3.24 -15.69
CA SER A 220 -5.21 -2.88 -16.97
C SER A 220 -6.52 -2.10 -16.76
N GLY A 221 -7.10 -1.58 -17.85
CA GLY A 221 -8.39 -0.89 -17.83
C GLY A 221 -8.40 0.34 -16.91
N LYS A 222 -9.51 0.54 -16.18
CA LYS A 222 -9.68 1.71 -15.29
C LYS A 222 -8.69 1.74 -14.12
N GLN A 223 -8.15 0.60 -13.70
CA GLN A 223 -7.22 0.51 -12.57
C GLN A 223 -5.83 1.05 -12.89
N SER A 224 -5.43 1.12 -14.17
CA SER A 224 -4.14 1.71 -14.59
C SER A 224 -4.08 3.23 -14.41
N PHE A 225 -5.22 3.87 -14.19
CA PHE A 225 -5.29 5.29 -13.86
C PHE A 225 -4.58 5.61 -12.53
N TYR A 226 -4.63 4.69 -11.57
CA TYR A 226 -4.12 4.91 -10.22
C TYR A 226 -3.11 3.86 -9.72
N ARG A 227 -2.82 2.84 -10.54
CA ARG A 227 -1.76 1.82 -10.32
C ARG A 227 -0.83 1.75 -11.52
N ASN A 228 0.21 0.93 -11.43
CA ASN A 228 1.16 0.69 -12.50
C ASN A 228 0.45 0.16 -13.76
N PRO A 229 0.49 0.86 -14.90
CA PRO A 229 -0.04 0.31 -16.15
C PRO A 229 0.76 -0.92 -16.56
N ILE A 230 0.09 -2.05 -16.79
CA ILE A 230 0.78 -3.33 -17.11
C ILE A 230 1.69 -3.21 -18.34
N ARG A 231 1.27 -2.46 -19.37
CA ARG A 231 2.09 -2.21 -20.56
C ARG A 231 3.37 -1.43 -20.26
N GLU A 232 3.34 -0.51 -19.30
CA GLU A 232 4.54 0.23 -18.90
C GLU A 232 5.48 -0.64 -18.06
N VAL A 233 4.94 -1.54 -17.23
CA VAL A 233 5.74 -2.52 -16.50
C VAL A 233 6.39 -3.52 -17.46
N ALA A 234 5.64 -4.04 -18.43
CA ALA A 234 6.20 -4.88 -19.49
C ALA A 234 7.29 -4.15 -20.28
N ARG A 235 7.02 -2.93 -20.74
CA ARG A 235 8.01 -2.08 -21.42
C ARG A 235 9.26 -1.89 -20.56
N PHE A 236 9.11 -1.65 -19.27
CA PHE A 236 10.23 -1.49 -18.34
C PHE A 236 11.10 -2.75 -18.28
N LEU A 237 10.48 -3.91 -18.02
CA LEU A 237 11.18 -5.18 -17.90
C LEU A 237 11.83 -5.60 -19.22
N ASP A 238 11.13 -5.43 -20.35
CA ASP A 238 11.67 -5.73 -21.68
C ASP A 238 12.82 -4.79 -22.05
N THR A 239 12.77 -3.51 -21.66
CA THR A 239 13.84 -2.55 -21.97
C THR A 239 15.09 -2.78 -21.11
N LYS A 240 14.91 -3.11 -19.83
CA LYS A 240 16.00 -3.19 -18.84
C LYS A 240 16.58 -4.59 -18.67
N HIS A 241 15.75 -5.61 -18.84
CA HIS A 241 16.05 -7.01 -18.49
C HIS A 241 15.55 -7.97 -19.57
N GLN A 242 15.65 -7.60 -20.85
CA GLN A 242 15.15 -8.41 -21.96
C GLN A 242 15.55 -9.87 -21.80
N ASP A 243 14.56 -10.75 -21.83
CA ASP A 243 14.67 -12.20 -21.64
C ASP A 243 15.20 -12.71 -20.28
N HIS A 244 15.67 -11.82 -19.41
CA HIS A 244 16.29 -12.11 -18.12
C HIS A 244 15.41 -11.75 -16.92
N TYR A 245 14.08 -11.68 -17.07
CA TYR A 245 13.17 -11.49 -15.93
C TYR A 245 12.13 -12.62 -15.80
N LYS A 246 11.73 -12.87 -14.55
CA LYS A 246 10.57 -13.69 -14.20
C LYS A 246 9.70 -12.98 -13.17
N VAL A 247 8.39 -12.97 -13.38
CA VAL A 247 7.42 -12.24 -12.56
C VAL A 247 6.71 -13.19 -11.60
N TYR A 248 6.61 -12.81 -10.32
CA TYR A 248 5.86 -13.55 -9.31
C TYR A 248 4.64 -12.75 -8.84
N ASN A 249 3.45 -13.26 -9.16
CA ASN A 249 2.19 -12.68 -8.73
C ASN A 249 1.68 -13.37 -7.46
N LEU A 250 1.71 -12.63 -6.35
CA LEU A 250 1.31 -13.13 -5.04
C LEU A 250 -0.19 -12.95 -4.72
N CYS A 251 -0.98 -12.44 -5.66
CA CYS A 251 -2.41 -12.20 -5.44
C CYS A 251 -3.23 -13.47 -5.62
N SER A 252 -3.91 -13.90 -4.56
CA SER A 252 -5.00 -14.88 -4.67
C SER A 252 -6.20 -14.28 -5.40
N GLU A 253 -6.47 -13.00 -5.15
CA GLU A 253 -7.68 -12.30 -5.58
C GLU A 253 -7.66 -11.82 -7.04
N LYS A 254 -6.47 -11.75 -7.65
CA LYS A 254 -6.26 -11.08 -8.95
C LYS A 254 -5.20 -11.74 -9.82
N GLY A 255 -5.48 -11.76 -11.12
CA GLY A 255 -4.54 -12.10 -12.17
C GLY A 255 -4.62 -11.12 -13.34
N TYR A 256 -3.80 -11.35 -14.34
CA TYR A 256 -3.77 -10.65 -15.62
C TYR A 256 -3.30 -11.63 -16.69
N ASP A 257 -3.43 -11.25 -17.95
CA ASP A 257 -2.94 -12.06 -19.07
C ASP A 257 -1.41 -12.20 -19.00
N PRO A 258 -0.86 -13.42 -18.85
CA PRO A 258 0.58 -13.63 -18.76
C PRO A 258 1.33 -13.31 -20.07
N GLN A 259 0.63 -13.15 -21.20
CA GLN A 259 1.22 -12.73 -22.48
C GLN A 259 1.97 -11.40 -22.39
N PHE A 260 1.55 -10.49 -21.50
CA PHE A 260 2.26 -9.22 -21.29
C PHE A 260 3.71 -9.39 -20.82
N PHE A 261 4.05 -10.57 -20.29
CA PHE A 261 5.36 -10.89 -19.74
C PHE A 261 5.94 -12.16 -20.38
N HIS A 262 5.60 -12.42 -21.65
CA HIS A 262 6.10 -13.58 -22.42
C HIS A 262 5.89 -14.93 -21.72
N TYR A 263 4.78 -15.06 -20.98
CA TYR A 263 4.48 -16.24 -20.15
C TYR A 263 5.49 -16.56 -19.04
N LYS A 264 6.42 -15.64 -18.72
CA LYS A 264 7.38 -15.74 -17.60
C LYS A 264 6.74 -15.26 -16.29
N VAL A 265 5.56 -15.78 -15.96
CA VAL A 265 4.79 -15.41 -14.76
C VAL A 265 4.45 -16.64 -13.94
N GLU A 266 4.82 -16.62 -12.66
CA GLU A 266 4.41 -17.62 -11.67
C GLU A 266 3.42 -17.04 -10.68
N ARG A 267 2.53 -17.87 -10.15
CA ARG A 267 1.52 -17.46 -9.17
C ARG A 267 1.71 -18.18 -7.85
N VAL A 268 1.68 -17.41 -6.76
CA VAL A 268 1.60 -17.90 -5.39
C VAL A 268 0.35 -17.29 -4.75
N PHE A 269 -0.60 -18.12 -4.33
CA PHE A 269 -1.93 -17.64 -3.95
C PHE A 269 -2.00 -17.23 -2.48
N ILE A 270 -1.61 -15.98 -2.18
CA ILE A 270 -1.58 -15.44 -0.82
C ILE A 270 -2.72 -14.41 -0.65
N ASP A 271 -3.59 -14.64 0.33
CA ASP A 271 -4.69 -13.72 0.65
C ASP A 271 -4.15 -12.39 1.23
N ASP A 272 -4.84 -11.28 0.99
CA ASP A 272 -4.38 -9.95 1.43
C ASP A 272 -4.22 -9.93 2.96
N HIS A 273 -3.08 -9.41 3.45
CA HIS A 273 -2.68 -9.41 4.88
C HIS A 273 -2.49 -10.78 5.55
N ASN A 274 -2.49 -11.88 4.79
CA ASN A 274 -2.23 -13.24 5.30
C ASN A 274 -0.83 -13.74 4.87
N VAL A 275 -0.55 -15.00 5.19
CA VAL A 275 0.71 -15.71 4.92
C VAL A 275 0.50 -16.81 3.88
N PRO A 276 1.54 -17.20 3.11
CA PRO A 276 1.53 -18.44 2.33
C PRO A 276 1.59 -19.67 3.25
N SER A 277 1.31 -20.86 2.71
CA SER A 277 1.71 -22.09 3.42
C SER A 277 3.23 -22.25 3.39
N LEU A 278 3.80 -22.96 4.37
CA LEU A 278 5.25 -23.25 4.34
C LEU A 278 5.66 -24.07 3.12
N GLU A 279 4.77 -24.95 2.65
CA GLU A 279 4.98 -25.72 1.42
C GLU A 279 5.05 -24.81 0.18
N ASP A 280 4.17 -23.81 0.08
CA ASP A 280 4.21 -22.84 -1.02
C ASP A 280 5.48 -21.98 -0.96
N MET A 281 6.00 -21.67 0.23
CA MET A 281 7.28 -20.96 0.38
C MET A 281 8.44 -21.78 -0.18
N LEU A 282 8.51 -23.08 0.13
CA LEU A 282 9.53 -23.99 -0.41
C LEU A 282 9.43 -24.15 -1.93
N LYS A 283 8.21 -24.30 -2.47
CA LYS A 283 7.97 -24.36 -3.92
C LYS A 283 8.44 -23.08 -4.61
N TYR A 284 8.10 -21.93 -4.02
CA TYR A 284 8.52 -20.63 -4.52
C TYR A 284 10.05 -20.51 -4.56
N THR A 285 10.75 -20.80 -3.46
CA THR A 285 12.21 -20.62 -3.40
C THR A 285 12.95 -21.61 -4.29
N ALA A 286 12.46 -22.85 -4.42
CA ALA A 286 13.00 -23.80 -5.40
C ALA A 286 12.90 -23.27 -6.83
N ASN A 287 11.74 -22.73 -7.22
CA ASN A 287 11.52 -22.15 -8.55
C ASN A 287 12.37 -20.89 -8.79
N VAL A 288 12.52 -20.03 -7.76
CA VAL A 288 13.40 -18.85 -7.84
C VAL A 288 14.86 -19.28 -7.97
N ARG A 289 15.32 -20.28 -7.22
CA ARG A 289 16.70 -20.76 -7.28
C ARG A 289 17.05 -21.35 -8.64
N GLU A 290 16.14 -22.14 -9.21
CA GLU A 290 16.29 -22.66 -10.57
C GLU A 290 16.42 -21.51 -11.58
N TRP A 291 15.53 -20.52 -11.52
CA TRP A 291 15.57 -19.35 -12.40
C TRP A 291 16.85 -18.53 -12.24
N MET A 292 17.22 -18.20 -11.00
CA MET A 292 18.35 -17.31 -10.69
C MET A 292 19.72 -17.95 -10.96
N SER A 293 19.80 -19.29 -10.91
CA SER A 293 21.02 -20.04 -11.22
C SER A 293 21.23 -20.28 -12.72
N ALA A 294 20.16 -20.21 -13.53
CA ALA A 294 20.25 -20.41 -14.98
C ALA A 294 21.07 -19.33 -15.71
N ASP A 295 21.06 -18.08 -15.24
CA ASP A 295 21.87 -17.00 -15.80
C ASP A 295 22.17 -15.94 -14.72
N PRO A 296 23.42 -15.44 -14.58
CA PRO A 296 23.77 -14.38 -13.64
C PRO A 296 23.04 -13.04 -13.90
N LYS A 297 22.52 -12.81 -15.10
CA LYS A 297 21.69 -11.63 -15.44
C LYS A 297 20.24 -11.79 -15.05
N ASN A 298 19.78 -13.01 -14.72
CA ASN A 298 18.38 -13.24 -14.39
C ASN A 298 17.99 -12.46 -13.13
N ILE A 299 16.84 -11.79 -13.20
CA ILE A 299 16.22 -11.05 -12.10
C ILE A 299 14.82 -11.60 -11.84
N ILE A 300 14.31 -11.34 -10.63
CA ILE A 300 12.92 -11.62 -10.27
C ILE A 300 12.17 -10.33 -9.96
N ALA A 301 10.93 -10.23 -10.44
CA ALA A 301 10.02 -9.14 -10.14
C ALA A 301 8.81 -9.66 -9.36
N ILE A 302 8.77 -9.37 -8.07
CA ILE A 302 7.78 -9.90 -7.15
C ILE A 302 6.76 -8.81 -6.84
N HIS A 303 5.47 -9.15 -6.94
CA HIS A 303 4.41 -8.20 -6.66
C HIS A 303 3.21 -8.83 -5.97
N CYS A 304 2.51 -8.02 -5.20
CA CYS A 304 1.17 -8.31 -4.71
C CYS A 304 0.24 -7.16 -5.13
N LYS A 305 -0.79 -6.86 -4.34
CA LYS A 305 -1.59 -5.66 -4.52
C LYS A 305 -0.77 -4.41 -4.19
N GLY A 306 -0.29 -4.29 -2.95
CA GLY A 306 0.42 -3.09 -2.48
C GLY A 306 1.91 -3.04 -2.77
N GLY A 307 2.54 -4.19 -3.04
CA GLY A 307 4.00 -4.33 -3.04
C GLY A 307 4.62 -4.09 -1.66
N LYS A 308 3.93 -4.52 -0.60
CA LYS A 308 4.31 -4.37 0.83
C LYS A 308 4.34 -5.75 1.50
N GLY A 309 3.52 -6.02 2.53
CA GLY A 309 3.33 -7.29 3.26
C GLY A 309 3.71 -8.56 2.51
N ARG A 310 2.81 -9.09 1.68
CA ARG A 310 3.03 -10.33 0.89
C ARG A 310 4.33 -10.32 0.08
N THR A 311 4.64 -9.19 -0.58
CA THR A 311 5.86 -9.05 -1.38
C THR A 311 7.10 -9.09 -0.50
N GLY A 312 7.09 -8.38 0.61
CA GLY A 312 8.16 -8.37 1.60
C GLY A 312 8.40 -9.75 2.17
N THR A 313 7.35 -10.50 2.52
CA THR A 313 7.46 -11.90 2.98
C THR A 313 8.26 -12.72 1.97
N MET A 314 7.84 -12.78 0.71
CA MET A 314 8.51 -13.63 -0.29
C MET A 314 9.89 -13.11 -0.73
N VAL A 315 10.12 -11.80 -0.68
CA VAL A 315 11.46 -11.21 -0.91
C VAL A 315 12.41 -11.60 0.21
N CYS A 316 11.99 -11.44 1.48
CA CYS A 316 12.81 -11.78 2.63
C CYS A 316 13.05 -13.30 2.71
N THR A 317 12.05 -14.12 2.40
CA THR A 317 12.23 -15.57 2.24
C THR A 317 13.29 -15.91 1.21
N TRP A 318 13.33 -15.22 0.06
CA TRP A 318 14.39 -15.43 -0.93
C TRP A 318 15.77 -14.98 -0.41
N PHE A 319 15.84 -13.85 0.31
CA PHE A 319 17.09 -13.39 0.93
C PHE A 319 17.67 -14.41 1.90
N ILE A 320 16.83 -15.02 2.72
CA ILE A 320 17.22 -16.11 3.60
C ILE A 320 17.62 -17.35 2.78
N ASP A 321 16.82 -17.76 1.80
CA ASP A 321 17.13 -18.93 0.95
C ASP A 321 18.47 -18.81 0.20
N SER A 322 18.83 -17.60 -0.21
CA SER A 322 20.03 -17.32 -1.02
C SER A 322 21.22 -16.83 -0.20
N ASP A 323 21.18 -16.94 1.13
CA ASP A 323 22.26 -16.58 2.04
C ASP A 323 22.72 -15.10 1.88
N GLN A 324 21.82 -14.22 1.44
CA GLN A 324 22.10 -12.78 1.31
C GLN A 324 22.03 -12.06 2.65
N PHE A 325 21.34 -12.65 3.63
CA PHE A 325 21.17 -12.14 4.98
C PHE A 325 21.31 -13.30 5.96
N GLU A 326 21.95 -13.04 7.10
CA GLU A 326 22.16 -14.03 8.16
C GLU A 326 20.90 -14.30 8.96
N SER A 327 20.01 -13.30 9.09
CA SER A 327 18.79 -13.44 9.87
C SER A 327 17.53 -12.94 9.18
N ALA A 328 16.40 -13.57 9.50
CA ALA A 328 15.06 -13.17 9.09
C ALA A 328 14.79 -11.70 9.48
N GLN A 329 15.19 -11.31 10.68
CA GLN A 329 15.01 -9.95 11.19
C GLN A 329 15.73 -8.91 10.34
N ASP A 330 17.02 -9.13 10.04
CA ASP A 330 17.82 -8.20 9.23
C ASP A 330 17.24 -8.05 7.82
N SER A 331 16.77 -9.16 7.23
CA SER A 331 16.16 -9.15 5.91
C SER A 331 14.86 -8.33 5.87
N LEU A 332 14.03 -8.44 6.92
CA LEU A 332 12.77 -7.72 7.08
C LEU A 332 13.01 -6.22 7.26
N GLU A 333 13.98 -5.85 8.08
CA GLU A 333 14.40 -4.46 8.29
C GLU A 333 14.91 -3.86 6.99
N TYR A 334 15.87 -4.52 6.33
CA TYR A 334 16.42 -4.08 5.05
C TYR A 334 15.33 -3.88 3.99
N PHE A 335 14.41 -4.83 3.83
CA PHE A 335 13.31 -4.70 2.89
C PHE A 335 12.45 -3.47 3.23
N GLY A 336 12.12 -3.28 4.51
CA GLY A 336 11.37 -2.13 4.99
C GLY A 336 12.06 -0.80 4.68
N GLU A 337 13.36 -0.71 4.88
CA GLU A 337 14.15 0.49 4.57
C GLU A 337 14.24 0.77 3.08
N ARG A 338 14.46 -0.26 2.26
CA ARG A 338 14.52 -0.11 0.80
C ARG A 338 13.18 0.28 0.21
N ARG A 339 12.09 -0.29 0.71
CA ARG A 339 10.75 -0.03 0.21
C ARG A 339 10.20 1.34 0.64
N THR A 340 10.68 1.88 1.76
CA THR A 340 10.21 3.15 2.34
C THR A 340 11.08 4.32 1.90
N ASP A 341 10.49 5.35 1.27
CA ASP A 341 11.14 6.65 1.08
C ASP A 341 10.92 7.53 2.33
N LYS A 342 11.87 7.44 3.28
CA LYS A 342 11.85 8.20 4.55
C LYS A 342 11.88 9.72 4.33
N SER A 343 12.28 10.22 3.16
CA SER A 343 12.23 11.66 2.83
C SER A 343 10.80 12.19 2.66
N ARG A 344 9.82 11.32 2.41
CA ARG A 344 8.42 11.69 2.18
C ARG A 344 7.51 11.51 3.39
N SER A 345 7.79 10.51 4.23
CA SER A 345 7.05 10.21 5.45
C SER A 345 7.80 9.19 6.30
N SER A 346 7.59 9.21 7.61
CA SER A 346 8.06 8.19 8.57
C SER A 346 7.23 6.90 8.56
N LYS A 347 6.15 6.82 7.77
CA LYS A 347 5.28 5.63 7.71
C LYS A 347 6.07 4.44 7.15
N PHE A 348 6.16 3.35 7.91
CA PHE A 348 6.81 2.12 7.47
C PHE A 348 6.05 1.44 6.32
N GLN A 349 6.78 0.96 5.30
CA GLN A 349 6.23 0.35 4.08
C GLN A 349 6.72 -1.10 3.83
N GLY A 350 7.33 -1.74 4.84
CA GLY A 350 7.83 -3.12 4.78
C GLY A 350 6.75 -4.19 4.94
N VAL A 351 7.12 -5.29 5.61
CA VAL A 351 6.17 -6.37 5.98
C VAL A 351 5.12 -5.82 6.94
N GLU A 352 3.85 -6.19 6.73
CA GLU A 352 2.72 -5.48 7.35
C GLU A 352 2.15 -6.18 8.59
N THR A 353 2.30 -7.49 8.71
CA THR A 353 1.72 -8.26 9.82
C THR A 353 2.77 -9.10 10.55
N PRO A 354 2.70 -9.24 11.88
CA PRO A 354 3.59 -10.13 12.62
C PRO A 354 3.55 -11.57 12.15
N SER A 355 2.39 -12.09 11.74
CA SER A 355 2.31 -13.42 11.13
C SER A 355 3.19 -13.54 9.88
N GLN A 356 3.25 -12.51 9.03
CA GLN A 356 4.15 -12.51 7.86
C GLN A 356 5.62 -12.57 8.27
N SER A 357 6.03 -11.79 9.28
CA SER A 357 7.40 -11.84 9.81
C SER A 357 7.73 -13.20 10.43
N ARG A 358 6.80 -13.77 11.21
CA ARG A 358 6.92 -15.10 11.82
C ARG A 358 7.17 -16.19 10.79
N TYR A 359 6.48 -16.13 9.64
CA TYR A 359 6.66 -17.11 8.57
C TYR A 359 8.02 -16.98 7.86
N VAL A 360 8.63 -15.78 7.81
CA VAL A 360 10.02 -15.63 7.36
C VAL A 360 10.97 -16.30 8.36
N GLY A 361 10.74 -16.12 9.67
CA GLY A 361 11.50 -16.82 10.73
C GLY A 361 11.33 -18.35 10.69
N TYR A 362 10.12 -18.86 10.43
CA TYR A 362 9.92 -20.30 10.19
C TYR A 362 10.73 -20.79 8.99
N TYR A 363 10.81 -20.01 7.92
CA TYR A 363 11.60 -20.37 6.76
C TYR A 363 13.11 -20.41 7.03
N GLU A 364 13.64 -19.46 7.80
CA GLU A 364 15.02 -19.47 8.29
C GLU A 364 15.31 -20.78 9.04
N ILE A 365 14.46 -21.17 9.98
CA ILE A 365 14.60 -22.45 10.68
C ILE A 365 14.56 -23.64 9.72
N MET A 366 13.63 -23.65 8.75
CA MET A 366 13.56 -24.72 7.73
C MET A 366 14.83 -24.81 6.90
N LYS A 367 15.39 -23.68 6.50
CA LYS A 367 16.65 -23.63 5.75
C LYS A 367 17.80 -24.19 6.58
N ASP A 368 17.98 -23.69 7.80
CA ASP A 368 19.19 -23.94 8.58
C ASP A 368 19.16 -25.28 9.31
N LYS A 369 18.00 -25.68 9.85
CA LYS A 369 17.87 -26.92 10.65
C LYS A 369 17.31 -28.10 9.86
N PHE A 370 16.48 -27.84 8.86
CA PHE A 370 15.77 -28.87 8.10
C PHE A 370 16.20 -28.96 6.63
N ASN A 371 17.32 -28.33 6.26
CA ASN A 371 17.88 -28.34 4.91
C ASN A 371 16.81 -28.05 3.83
N ARG A 372 16.00 -27.02 4.07
CA ARG A 372 14.92 -26.56 3.16
C ARG A 372 13.86 -27.64 2.92
N GLN A 373 13.53 -28.38 3.98
CA GLN A 373 12.42 -29.31 4.02
C GLN A 373 11.42 -28.89 5.10
N LEU A 374 10.19 -29.38 4.99
CA LEU A 374 9.20 -29.21 6.05
C LEU A 374 9.70 -29.93 7.31
N PRO A 375 9.57 -29.32 8.50
CA PRO A 375 9.79 -30.02 9.76
C PRO A 375 8.81 -31.20 9.89
N PRO A 376 9.09 -32.18 10.77
CA PRO A 376 8.16 -33.26 11.05
C PRO A 376 6.76 -32.72 11.39
N PRO A 377 5.68 -33.27 10.80
CA PRO A 377 4.33 -32.81 11.09
C PRO A 377 4.00 -33.11 12.56
N GLN A 378 3.43 -32.11 13.23
CA GLN A 378 3.03 -32.21 14.62
C GLN A 378 1.53 -31.99 14.74
N SER A 379 0.78 -33.06 15.02
CA SER A 379 -0.65 -32.99 15.31
C SER A 379 -0.87 -32.62 16.77
N LEU A 380 -1.61 -31.53 17.03
CA LEU A 380 -1.86 -31.01 18.37
C LEU A 380 -3.33 -30.74 18.59
N ARG A 381 -3.84 -31.03 19.79
CA ARG A 381 -5.18 -30.64 20.22
C ARG A 381 -5.15 -29.32 20.97
N ILE A 382 -5.92 -28.33 20.53
CA ILE A 382 -6.03 -27.04 21.24
C ILE A 382 -6.93 -27.23 22.47
N LYS A 383 -6.40 -27.04 23.67
CA LYS A 383 -7.15 -27.20 24.93
C LYS A 383 -7.78 -25.89 25.40
N SER A 384 -6.99 -24.82 25.44
CA SER A 384 -7.46 -23.54 25.95
C SER A 384 -6.67 -22.37 25.39
N ILE A 385 -7.29 -21.20 25.44
CA ILE A 385 -6.73 -19.92 25.02
C ILE A 385 -6.84 -18.96 26.21
N ARG A 386 -5.71 -18.50 26.73
CA ARG A 386 -5.63 -17.45 27.75
C ARG A 386 -5.35 -16.12 27.08
N ILE A 387 -6.19 -15.12 27.34
CA ILE A 387 -6.00 -13.74 26.93
C ILE A 387 -5.52 -12.96 28.16
N HIS A 388 -4.33 -12.40 28.07
CA HIS A 388 -3.72 -11.59 29.11
C HIS A 388 -4.12 -10.12 28.93
N SER A 389 -4.20 -9.42 30.05
CA SER A 389 -4.53 -8.01 30.16
C SER A 389 -5.83 -7.64 29.44
N ILE A 390 -6.87 -8.41 29.76
CA ILE A 390 -8.19 -8.33 29.13
C ILE A 390 -9.01 -7.13 29.62
N ALA A 391 -8.74 -6.59 30.82
CA ALA A 391 -9.49 -5.44 31.34
C ALA A 391 -9.42 -4.25 30.37
N GLY A 392 -10.60 -3.69 30.06
CA GLY A 392 -10.74 -2.60 29.08
C GLY A 392 -10.80 -3.05 27.61
N VAL A 393 -10.54 -4.32 27.31
CA VAL A 393 -10.71 -4.90 25.97
C VAL A 393 -12.12 -5.49 25.85
N GLY A 394 -12.95 -4.86 25.02
CA GLY A 394 -14.33 -5.32 24.80
C GLY A 394 -15.16 -5.13 26.07
N LYS A 395 -15.72 -6.21 26.59
CA LYS A 395 -16.40 -6.20 27.91
C LYS A 395 -15.43 -6.31 29.09
N GLY A 396 -14.15 -6.57 28.84
CA GLY A 396 -13.12 -6.67 29.88
C GLY A 396 -13.04 -8.04 30.57
N ASP A 397 -13.84 -9.02 30.14
CA ASP A 397 -13.91 -10.37 30.72
C ASP A 397 -13.84 -11.50 29.68
N GLY A 398 -13.75 -11.16 28.38
CA GLY A 398 -13.74 -12.09 27.27
C GLY A 398 -15.12 -12.62 26.86
N SER A 399 -16.21 -12.24 27.54
CA SER A 399 -17.56 -12.73 27.25
C SER A 399 -18.09 -12.29 25.90
N ASP A 400 -17.60 -11.18 25.34
CA ASP A 400 -17.96 -10.69 24.01
C ASP A 400 -17.24 -11.41 22.86
N LEU A 401 -16.27 -12.28 23.17
CA LEU A 401 -15.41 -12.89 22.16
C LEU A 401 -16.01 -14.13 21.51
N LYS A 402 -15.70 -14.29 20.23
CA LYS A 402 -15.96 -15.48 19.44
C LYS A 402 -14.68 -15.87 18.72
N VAL A 403 -14.26 -17.13 18.87
CA VAL A 403 -13.00 -17.63 18.30
C VAL A 403 -13.32 -18.53 17.11
N LYS A 404 -12.59 -18.34 16.01
CA LYS A 404 -12.61 -19.20 14.82
C LYS A 404 -11.21 -19.76 14.60
N ILE A 405 -11.11 -21.07 14.39
CA ILE A 405 -9.86 -21.76 14.06
C ILE A 405 -10.02 -22.27 12.63
N ILE A 406 -9.08 -21.89 11.77
CA ILE A 406 -9.11 -22.17 10.34
C ILE A 406 -7.80 -22.88 9.97
N MET A 407 -7.92 -23.96 9.22
CA MET A 407 -6.79 -24.76 8.72
C MET A 407 -7.10 -25.13 7.27
N LYS A 408 -6.12 -25.07 6.36
CA LYS A 408 -6.32 -25.35 4.92
C LYS A 408 -7.49 -24.56 4.30
N LYS A 409 -7.69 -23.31 4.76
CA LYS A 409 -8.78 -22.40 4.34
C LYS A 409 -10.20 -22.88 4.72
N GLU A 410 -10.33 -23.87 5.59
CA GLU A 410 -11.61 -24.36 6.11
C GLU A 410 -11.77 -24.02 7.59
N LEU A 411 -12.99 -23.66 8.00
CA LEU A 411 -13.33 -23.46 9.41
C LEU A 411 -13.42 -24.81 10.10
N VAL A 412 -12.39 -25.16 10.89
CA VAL A 412 -12.33 -26.45 11.60
C VAL A 412 -12.97 -26.40 12.97
N PHE A 413 -13.05 -25.21 13.58
CA PHE A 413 -13.68 -25.04 14.89
C PHE A 413 -14.14 -23.60 15.11
N GLN A 414 -15.21 -23.46 15.88
CA GLN A 414 -15.71 -22.17 16.34
C GLN A 414 -16.28 -22.30 17.75
N CYS A 415 -16.00 -21.31 18.60
CA CYS A 415 -16.66 -21.17 19.89
C CYS A 415 -17.17 -19.74 20.13
N VAL A 416 -18.24 -19.59 20.91
CA VAL A 416 -18.89 -18.31 21.22
C VAL A 416 -18.95 -18.14 22.74
N CYS A 417 -18.12 -17.26 23.30
CA CYS A 417 -17.97 -17.15 24.76
C CYS A 417 -19.24 -16.65 25.44
N ALA A 418 -19.99 -15.73 24.82
CA ALA A 418 -21.25 -15.20 25.35
C ALA A 418 -22.30 -16.29 25.62
N LYS A 419 -22.31 -17.34 24.80
CA LYS A 419 -23.25 -18.47 24.89
C LYS A 419 -22.61 -19.71 25.52
N GLN A 420 -21.31 -19.67 25.79
CA GLN A 420 -20.50 -20.85 26.13
C GLN A 420 -20.71 -22.01 25.13
N GLU A 421 -20.82 -21.66 23.85
CA GLU A 421 -20.98 -22.62 22.76
C GLU A 421 -19.60 -23.15 22.37
N ASN A 422 -19.38 -24.47 22.53
CA ASN A 422 -18.09 -25.16 22.31
C ASN A 422 -16.93 -24.61 23.18
N CYS A 423 -17.20 -23.83 24.21
CA CYS A 423 -16.18 -23.37 25.15
C CYS A 423 -16.78 -23.08 26.53
N THR A 424 -15.92 -23.06 27.54
CA THR A 424 -16.24 -22.54 28.88
C THR A 424 -15.26 -21.41 29.20
N LEU A 425 -15.80 -20.26 29.58
CA LEU A 425 -15.03 -19.05 29.89
C LEU A 425 -14.76 -18.98 31.40
N PHE A 426 -13.49 -18.85 31.78
CA PHE A 426 -13.05 -18.67 33.15
C PHE A 426 -12.36 -17.31 33.30
N PRO A 427 -12.96 -16.35 34.03
CA PRO A 427 -12.29 -15.10 34.34
C PRO A 427 -11.21 -15.34 35.41
N ASP A 428 -10.00 -14.82 35.17
CA ASP A 428 -8.88 -14.79 36.11
C ASP A 428 -8.63 -13.33 36.52
N VAL A 429 -9.54 -12.82 37.35
CA VAL A 429 -9.58 -11.40 37.75
C VAL A 429 -8.28 -10.98 38.44
N GLY A 430 -7.69 -11.87 39.26
CA GLY A 430 -6.46 -11.60 39.99
C GLY A 430 -5.25 -11.40 39.07
N ALA A 431 -5.21 -12.08 37.94
CA ALA A 431 -4.15 -11.95 36.93
C ALA A 431 -4.55 -11.11 35.71
N ASN A 432 -5.67 -10.37 35.79
CA ASN A 432 -6.22 -9.58 34.67
C ASN A 432 -6.31 -10.39 33.36
N ALA A 433 -6.83 -11.62 33.42
CA ALA A 433 -6.87 -12.52 32.28
C ALA A 433 -8.23 -13.19 32.12
N ALA A 434 -8.48 -13.72 30.93
CA ALA A 434 -9.63 -14.57 30.62
C ALA A 434 -9.14 -15.85 29.97
N VAL A 435 -9.60 -17.01 30.46
CA VAL A 435 -9.25 -18.32 29.92
C VAL A 435 -10.47 -18.93 29.22
N ILE A 436 -10.35 -19.15 27.93
CA ILE A 436 -11.35 -19.81 27.09
C ILE A 436 -10.94 -21.29 26.98
N SER A 437 -11.58 -22.16 27.75
CA SER A 437 -11.39 -23.62 27.65
C SER A 437 -12.24 -24.17 26.51
N LEU A 438 -11.64 -24.83 25.53
CA LEU A 438 -12.35 -25.33 24.34
C LEU A 438 -12.94 -26.72 24.63
N GLN A 439 -14.26 -26.84 24.51
CA GLN A 439 -14.94 -28.13 24.66
C GLN A 439 -14.70 -28.95 23.39
N ASN A 440 -14.09 -30.13 23.53
CA ASN A 440 -13.65 -30.96 22.40
C ASN A 440 -12.82 -30.17 21.38
N GLY A 441 -11.89 -29.33 21.86
CA GLY A 441 -11.07 -28.50 20.99
C GLY A 441 -10.41 -29.28 19.84
N PRO A 442 -10.21 -28.66 18.68
CA PRO A 442 -9.86 -29.36 17.45
C PRO A 442 -8.43 -29.91 17.51
N VAL A 443 -8.21 -31.03 16.80
CA VAL A 443 -6.86 -31.47 16.43
C VAL A 443 -6.46 -30.69 15.18
N VAL A 444 -5.30 -30.05 15.21
CA VAL A 444 -4.76 -29.21 14.15
C VAL A 444 -3.35 -29.66 13.77
N GLU A 445 -2.98 -29.46 12.51
CA GLU A 445 -1.67 -29.80 11.96
C GLU A 445 -1.28 -28.83 10.83
N GLY A 446 -0.03 -28.39 10.81
CA GLY A 446 0.51 -27.47 9.81
C GLY A 446 0.11 -26.03 10.09
N ASP A 447 -0.24 -25.29 9.02
CA ASP A 447 -0.56 -23.86 9.09
C ASP A 447 -1.97 -23.61 9.63
N VAL A 448 -2.05 -22.93 10.78
CA VAL A 448 -3.29 -22.68 11.52
C VAL A 448 -3.49 -21.19 11.73
N LYS A 449 -4.69 -20.70 11.40
CA LYS A 449 -5.14 -19.35 11.67
C LYS A 449 -6.14 -19.33 12.81
N VAL A 450 -5.96 -18.42 13.75
CA VAL A 450 -6.89 -18.18 14.87
C VAL A 450 -7.40 -16.75 14.79
N MET A 451 -8.72 -16.58 14.70
CA MET A 451 -9.37 -15.27 14.58
C MET A 451 -10.29 -15.00 15.77
N PHE A 452 -10.28 -13.76 16.27
CA PHE A 452 -11.09 -13.32 17.40
C PHE A 452 -12.08 -12.25 16.93
N GLU A 453 -13.36 -12.59 16.88
CA GLU A 453 -14.48 -11.66 16.67
C GLU A 453 -14.98 -11.14 18.03
N SER A 454 -15.59 -9.96 18.05
CA SER A 454 -16.18 -9.37 19.27
C SER A 454 -17.56 -8.79 18.98
N SER A 455 -18.50 -9.03 19.91
CA SER A 455 -19.83 -8.40 19.90
C SER A 455 -19.86 -7.02 20.58
N ALA A 456 -18.75 -6.57 21.17
CA ALA A 456 -18.66 -5.32 21.93
C ALA A 456 -18.30 -4.10 21.07
N GLY A 457 -18.30 -4.23 19.73
CA GLY A 457 -17.96 -3.13 18.83
C GLY A 457 -16.48 -2.75 18.85
N LEU A 458 -15.59 -3.69 19.19
CA LEU A 458 -14.15 -3.47 19.15
C LEU A 458 -13.69 -3.03 17.74
N PRO A 459 -12.71 -2.10 17.63
CA PRO A 459 -12.18 -1.66 16.35
C PRO A 459 -11.65 -2.84 15.54
N LYS A 460 -12.16 -2.97 14.31
CA LYS A 460 -11.75 -4.02 13.38
C LYS A 460 -10.57 -3.56 12.53
N GLY A 461 -9.59 -4.44 12.36
CA GLY A 461 -8.42 -4.22 11.52
C GLY A 461 -8.50 -5.00 10.21
N TYR A 462 -7.38 -5.63 9.85
CA TYR A 462 -7.35 -6.61 8.77
C TYR A 462 -8.25 -7.80 9.10
N GLU A 463 -8.74 -8.49 8.07
CA GLU A 463 -9.69 -9.61 8.17
C GLU A 463 -11.06 -9.25 8.78
N ASP A 464 -11.38 -7.97 8.91
CA ASP A 464 -12.62 -7.47 9.53
C ASP A 464 -12.86 -7.98 10.97
N VAL A 465 -11.77 -8.24 11.70
CA VAL A 465 -11.78 -8.69 13.10
C VAL A 465 -10.92 -7.79 14.00
N PRO A 466 -11.20 -7.74 15.31
CA PRO A 466 -10.33 -7.12 16.30
C PRO A 466 -8.87 -7.57 16.18
N PHE A 467 -8.60 -8.88 16.21
CA PHE A 467 -7.26 -9.43 16.05
C PHE A 467 -7.30 -10.90 15.62
N TYR A 468 -6.19 -11.36 15.05
CA TYR A 468 -5.95 -12.73 14.66
C TYR A 468 -4.45 -13.02 14.65
N PHE A 469 -4.07 -14.26 14.38
CA PHE A 469 -2.68 -14.64 14.11
C PHE A 469 -2.62 -15.97 13.37
N TRP A 470 -1.46 -16.23 12.76
CA TRP A 470 -1.08 -17.51 12.19
C TRP A 470 0.09 -18.14 12.94
N PHE A 471 0.08 -19.46 13.04
CA PHE A 471 1.20 -20.26 13.51
C PHE A 471 1.25 -21.58 12.73
N ASN A 472 2.38 -22.29 12.82
CA ASN A 472 2.50 -23.63 12.28
C ASN A 472 2.77 -24.60 13.43
N THR A 473 2.05 -25.72 13.47
CA THR A 473 2.09 -26.64 14.62
C THR A 473 3.45 -27.29 14.83
N SER A 474 4.26 -27.46 13.78
CA SER A 474 5.59 -28.08 13.87
C SER A 474 6.65 -27.23 14.58
N PHE A 475 6.33 -25.97 14.92
CA PHE A 475 7.21 -25.06 15.66
C PHE A 475 6.73 -24.84 17.09
N ILE A 476 5.78 -25.64 17.57
CA ILE A 476 5.23 -25.51 18.91
C ILE A 476 6.05 -26.36 19.88
N GLU A 477 6.69 -25.66 20.81
CA GLU A 477 7.47 -26.24 21.89
C GLU A 477 6.65 -26.27 23.19
N ASP A 478 6.92 -27.22 24.08
CA ASP A 478 6.31 -27.35 25.41
C ASP A 478 4.77 -27.31 25.45
N ASN A 479 4.11 -27.75 24.37
CA ASN A 479 2.65 -27.70 24.20
C ASN A 479 2.05 -26.31 24.48
N LYS A 480 2.79 -25.25 24.16
CA LYS A 480 2.40 -23.87 24.49
C LYS A 480 2.87 -22.90 23.41
N LEU A 481 2.01 -21.94 23.07
CA LEU A 481 2.37 -20.79 22.23
C LEU A 481 1.99 -19.52 22.95
N PHE A 482 2.95 -18.65 23.23
CA PHE A 482 2.69 -17.30 23.74
C PHE A 482 3.03 -16.26 22.68
N LEU A 483 2.09 -15.37 22.41
CA LEU A 483 2.25 -14.24 21.49
C LEU A 483 1.97 -12.94 22.25
N PRO A 484 2.96 -12.05 22.43
CA PRO A 484 2.72 -10.71 22.97
C PRO A 484 1.94 -9.84 21.96
N ARG A 485 1.49 -8.66 22.39
CA ARG A 485 0.73 -7.70 21.58
C ARG A 485 1.37 -7.41 20.22
N GLU A 486 2.69 -7.24 20.18
CA GLU A 486 3.49 -6.92 19.01
C GLU A 486 3.50 -8.07 18.00
N GLU A 487 3.17 -9.28 18.45
CA GLU A 487 3.14 -10.51 17.66
C GLU A 487 1.73 -10.92 17.21
N LEU A 488 0.72 -10.10 17.51
CA LEU A 488 -0.67 -10.31 17.10
C LEU A 488 -1.03 -9.41 15.91
N ASP A 489 -1.75 -9.97 14.93
CA ASP A 489 -2.19 -9.22 13.76
C ASP A 489 -3.35 -8.30 14.15
N ASN A 490 -3.17 -6.99 13.88
CA ASN A 490 -3.94 -5.82 14.33
C ASN A 490 -3.43 -5.15 15.64
N PRO A 491 -3.26 -5.85 16.78
CA PRO A 491 -2.74 -5.23 18.01
C PRO A 491 -1.31 -4.67 17.91
N HIS A 492 -0.48 -5.22 17.02
CA HIS A 492 0.86 -4.69 16.74
C HIS A 492 0.89 -3.22 16.28
N LYS A 493 -0.26 -2.64 15.88
CA LYS A 493 -0.31 -1.28 15.37
C LYS A 493 -0.35 -0.28 16.53
N PRO A 494 0.54 0.72 16.59
CA PRO A 494 0.56 1.71 17.67
C PRO A 494 -0.76 2.42 17.94
N LYS A 495 -1.57 2.65 16.88
CA LYS A 495 -2.89 3.26 16.98
C LYS A 495 -3.92 2.46 17.81
N THR A 496 -3.61 1.21 18.15
CA THR A 496 -4.49 0.36 18.98
C THR A 496 -3.98 0.18 20.40
N TRP A 497 -2.87 0.81 20.79
CA TRP A 497 -2.23 0.60 22.10
C TRP A 497 -2.96 1.27 23.27
N ASP A 498 -3.87 2.21 22.99
CA ASP A 498 -4.82 2.71 23.99
C ASP A 498 -5.80 1.61 24.46
N LEU A 499 -6.08 0.64 23.58
CA LEU A 499 -6.94 -0.51 23.85
C LEU A 499 -6.12 -1.73 24.31
N TYR A 500 -5.16 -2.17 23.49
CA TYR A 500 -4.29 -3.30 23.79
C TYR A 500 -3.01 -2.82 24.50
N LYS A 501 -2.97 -3.00 25.82
CA LYS A 501 -1.86 -2.56 26.68
C LYS A 501 -0.58 -3.36 26.42
N GLU A 502 0.55 -2.88 26.96
CA GLU A 502 1.88 -3.47 26.70
C GLU A 502 1.98 -4.94 27.12
N ASP A 503 1.28 -5.31 28.18
CA ASP A 503 1.16 -6.66 28.73
C ASP A 503 0.03 -7.49 28.10
N PHE A 504 -0.70 -6.95 27.11
CA PHE A 504 -1.68 -7.71 26.35
C PHE A 504 -1.00 -8.81 25.53
N GLY A 505 -1.58 -10.00 25.54
CA GLY A 505 -1.05 -11.13 24.78
C GLY A 505 -1.98 -12.32 24.82
N VAL A 506 -1.67 -13.33 24.01
CA VAL A 506 -2.44 -14.57 23.93
C VAL A 506 -1.53 -15.75 24.20
N THR A 507 -1.96 -16.66 25.07
CA THR A 507 -1.34 -17.98 25.24
C THR A 507 -2.29 -19.06 24.79
N MET A 508 -1.85 -19.93 23.87
CA MET A 508 -2.53 -21.17 23.54
C MET A 508 -1.87 -22.34 24.26
N PHE A 509 -2.69 -23.24 24.78
CA PHE A 509 -2.26 -24.49 25.40
C PHE A 509 -2.74 -25.67 24.56
N PHE A 510 -1.83 -26.62 24.34
CA PHE A 510 -2.04 -27.78 23.51
C PHE A 510 -1.94 -29.07 24.33
N SER A 511 -2.41 -30.18 23.76
CA SER A 511 -2.11 -31.53 24.23
C SER A 511 -1.87 -32.44 23.03
N GLU A 512 -1.43 -33.66 23.33
CA GLU A 512 -1.50 -34.74 22.35
C GLU A 512 -2.96 -34.94 21.86
N PRO A 513 -3.15 -35.41 20.61
CA PRO A 513 -4.44 -35.59 19.96
C PRO A 513 -5.46 -36.42 20.76
#